data_AF-A0A0U2NXJ5-F1
#
_entry.id   AF-A0A0U2NXJ5-F1
#
_cell.length_a   1.000
_cell.length_b   1.000
_cell.length_c   1.000
_cell.angle_alpha   90.00
_cell.angle_beta   90.00
_cell.angle_gamma   90.00
#
_symmetry.space_group_name_H-M   'P 1'
#
loop_
_entity.id
_entity.type
_entity.pdbx_description
1 polymer ?
#
loop_
_entity_poly.entity_id
_entity_poly.type
_entity_poly.pdbx_seq_one_letter_code
_entity_poly.pdbx_strand_id
1 'polypeptide(L)'
;ALNNFGAPKSLIPVLTFLLPFFELAIAVGLLINRSTSIAALGALLLLALFMVAITINLAQGRTHDCHCFGQLHSAPLGWSTLLRNFAFALAAAVVLWQALTGPLESILPIFLEAGTVQWLLMIAGIIGTIMMLAAYRKRTQRAAEETAEQQPQGLPVDSVAPAFELSAYDGGTRSLAQLIAHGKPLLLIFTSPSCGPCVVLFQEIKDWQATHSDKLTIGLISKGTIKDNFVNVARNGLGEVLLQKEREVAEQYKALVTPTAVVVNPSGRIASPLAAGADEIRNLLHKVLEKPEGNV
;
A
#
# COMPACT_ATOMS: atom_id res chain seq x y z
N ALA A 1 6.87 -2.52 -9.47
CA ALA A 1 6.68 -1.15 -10.00
C ALA A 1 6.20 -1.16 -11.45
N LEU A 2 6.99 -1.61 -12.43
CA LEU A 2 6.69 -1.49 -13.88
C LEU A 2 5.40 -2.19 -14.38
N ASN A 3 4.97 -3.26 -13.70
CA ASN A 3 3.68 -3.94 -13.97
C ASN A 3 2.48 -2.98 -13.83
N ASN A 4 2.57 -2.03 -12.90
CA ASN A 4 1.50 -1.09 -12.59
C ASN A 4 1.59 0.19 -13.44
N PHE A 5 2.70 0.40 -14.16
CA PHE A 5 2.93 1.57 -15.03
C PHE A 5 2.58 1.33 -16.50
N GLY A 6 1.98 0.19 -16.85
CA GLY A 6 1.54 -0.12 -18.22
C GLY A 6 2.65 -0.54 -19.17
N ALA A 7 3.83 -0.92 -18.65
CA ALA A 7 4.90 -1.49 -19.48
C ALA A 7 4.50 -2.88 -20.02
N PRO A 8 4.88 -3.23 -21.26
CA PRO A 8 4.61 -4.56 -21.81
C PRO A 8 5.22 -5.65 -20.91
N LYS A 9 4.43 -6.69 -20.59
CA LYS A 9 4.83 -7.74 -19.64
C LYS A 9 6.19 -8.39 -19.96
N SER A 10 6.56 -8.46 -21.23
CA SER A 10 7.84 -8.98 -21.72
C SER A 10 9.06 -8.11 -21.37
N LEU A 11 8.88 -6.79 -21.22
CA LEU A 11 9.97 -5.84 -20.98
C LEU A 11 10.23 -5.59 -19.50
N ILE A 12 9.29 -5.93 -18.62
CA ILE A 12 9.37 -5.70 -17.18
C ILE A 12 10.62 -6.30 -16.52
N PRO A 13 10.98 -7.58 -16.72
CA PRO A 13 12.14 -8.15 -16.05
C PRO A 13 13.45 -7.49 -16.53
N VAL A 14 13.54 -7.19 -17.82
CA VAL A 14 14.70 -6.52 -18.42
C VAL A 14 14.84 -5.10 -17.90
N LEU A 15 13.77 -4.31 -17.91
CA LEU A 15 13.77 -2.93 -17.40
C LEU A 15 14.05 -2.87 -15.90
N THR A 16 13.50 -3.79 -15.11
CA THR A 16 13.75 -3.83 -13.66
C THR A 16 15.22 -4.12 -13.35
N PHE A 17 15.85 -4.99 -14.15
CA PHE A 17 17.27 -5.30 -13.99
C PHE A 17 18.18 -4.18 -14.49
N LEU A 18 17.88 -3.55 -15.62
CA LEU A 18 18.76 -2.55 -16.25
C LEU A 18 18.67 -1.16 -15.60
N LEU A 19 17.51 -0.79 -15.05
CA LEU A 19 17.27 0.55 -14.52
C LEU A 19 18.31 1.01 -13.47
N PRO A 20 18.67 0.21 -12.44
CA PRO A 20 19.70 0.61 -11.47
C PRO A 20 21.07 0.88 -12.11
N PHE A 21 21.42 0.15 -13.18
CA PHE A 21 22.66 0.39 -13.92
C PHE A 21 22.63 1.69 -14.70
N PHE A 22 21.48 2.05 -15.29
CA PHE A 22 21.31 3.36 -15.93
C PHE A 22 21.39 4.51 -14.93
N GLU A 23 20.75 4.37 -13.77
CA GLU A 23 20.84 5.36 -12.69
C GLU A 23 22.29 5.57 -12.22
N LEU A 24 23.03 4.47 -12.03
CA LEU A 24 24.44 4.52 -11.65
C LEU A 24 25.30 5.17 -12.74
N ALA A 25 25.09 4.82 -14.01
CA ALA A 25 25.82 5.38 -15.14
C ALA A 25 25.57 6.90 -15.28
N ILE A 26 24.33 7.35 -15.07
CA ILE A 26 23.99 8.78 -15.04
C ILE A 26 24.69 9.46 -13.87
N ALA A 27 24.66 8.88 -12.66
CA ALA A 27 25.30 9.45 -11.49
C ALA A 27 26.82 9.62 -11.68
N VAL A 28 27.51 8.59 -12.19
CA VAL A 28 28.94 8.65 -12.50
C VAL A 28 29.22 9.63 -13.64
N GLY A 29 28.39 9.63 -14.68
CA GLY A 29 28.55 10.49 -15.85
C GLY A 29 28.41 11.98 -15.53
N LEU A 30 27.60 12.33 -14.52
CA LEU A 30 27.47 13.70 -14.02
C LEU A 30 28.74 14.19 -13.30
N LEU A 31 29.55 13.28 -12.73
CA LEU A 31 30.80 13.63 -12.04
C LEU A 31 31.97 13.90 -13.02
N ILE A 32 31.88 13.39 -14.25
CA ILE A 32 32.96 13.47 -15.24
C ILE A 32 32.61 14.56 -16.26
N ASN A 33 33.38 15.65 -16.29
CA ASN A 33 33.17 16.83 -17.15
C ASN A 33 32.85 16.51 -18.61
N ARG A 34 33.53 15.51 -19.20
CA ARG A 34 33.36 15.16 -20.61
C ARG A 34 32.00 14.51 -20.91
N SER A 35 31.36 13.89 -19.91
CA SER A 35 30.08 13.18 -20.05
C SER A 35 28.91 13.91 -19.41
N THR A 36 29.13 15.01 -18.69
CA THR A 36 28.07 15.69 -17.92
C THR A 36 26.88 16.11 -18.77
N SER A 37 27.08 16.58 -20.02
CA SER A 37 25.97 16.96 -20.92
C SER A 37 25.11 15.75 -21.32
N ILE A 38 25.75 14.64 -21.68
CA ILE A 38 25.07 13.38 -22.05
C ILE A 38 24.37 12.78 -20.83
N ALA A 39 25.02 12.80 -19.66
CA ALA A 39 24.46 12.30 -18.41
C ALA A 39 23.28 13.15 -17.92
N ALA A 40 23.36 14.48 -18.01
CA ALA A 40 22.27 15.39 -17.66
C ALA A 40 21.07 15.24 -18.60
N LEU A 41 21.31 15.08 -19.91
CA LEU A 41 20.26 14.75 -20.87
C LEU A 41 19.61 13.39 -20.56
N GLY A 42 20.43 12.37 -20.26
CA GLY A 42 19.94 11.05 -19.85
C GLY A 42 19.09 11.10 -18.57
N ALA A 43 19.53 11.88 -17.57
CA ALA A 43 18.77 12.12 -16.34
C ALA A 43 17.41 12.79 -16.62
N LEU A 44 17.40 13.82 -17.47
CA LEU A 44 16.17 14.52 -17.86
C LEU A 44 15.18 13.60 -18.58
N LEU A 45 15.65 12.80 -19.53
CA LEU A 45 14.81 11.85 -20.26
C LEU A 45 14.24 10.78 -19.33
N LEU A 46 15.06 10.25 -18.43
CA LEU A 46 14.64 9.26 -17.46
C LEU A 46 13.60 9.84 -16.49
N LEU A 47 13.86 11.01 -15.91
CA LEU A 47 12.94 11.72 -15.01
C LEU A 47 11.63 12.10 -15.73
N ALA A 48 11.70 12.57 -16.97
CA ALA A 48 10.51 12.89 -17.77
C ALA A 48 9.64 11.64 -18.00
N LEU A 49 10.26 10.51 -18.34
CA LEU A 49 9.56 9.24 -18.49
C LEU A 49 8.86 8.82 -17.19
N PHE A 50 9.55 8.90 -16.05
CA PHE A 50 8.94 8.62 -14.75
C PHE A 50 7.81 9.59 -14.41
N MET A 51 7.98 10.89 -14.65
CA MET A 51 6.94 11.89 -14.41
C MET A 51 5.69 11.63 -15.27
N VAL A 52 5.85 11.35 -16.57
CA VAL A 52 4.72 10.99 -17.44
C VAL A 52 3.99 9.75 -16.92
N ALA A 53 4.74 8.70 -16.55
CA ALA A 53 4.18 7.48 -16.02
C ALA A 53 3.42 7.71 -14.69
N ILE A 54 3.97 8.52 -13.79
CA ILE A 54 3.33 8.91 -12.52
C ILE A 54 2.06 9.74 -12.78
N THR A 55 2.12 10.74 -13.67
CA THR A 55 0.98 11.60 -14.01
C THR A 55 -0.17 10.82 -14.63
N ILE A 56 0.10 9.89 -15.56
CA ILE A 56 -0.93 9.03 -16.15
C ILE A 56 -1.63 8.20 -15.06
N ASN A 57 -0.86 7.62 -14.14
CA ASN A 57 -1.44 6.81 -13.05
C ASN A 57 -2.24 7.66 -12.05
N LEU A 58 -1.75 8.84 -11.68
CA LEU A 58 -2.50 9.79 -10.84
C LEU A 58 -3.79 10.27 -11.50
N ALA A 59 -3.75 10.58 -12.80
CA ALA A 59 -4.93 10.99 -13.58
C ALA A 59 -5.97 9.88 -13.70
N GLN A 60 -5.54 8.62 -13.70
CA GLN A 60 -6.41 7.44 -13.70
C GLN A 60 -6.91 7.06 -12.29
N GLY A 61 -6.55 7.81 -11.24
CA GLY A 61 -6.92 7.51 -9.86
C GLY A 61 -6.25 6.25 -9.29
N ARG A 62 -5.18 5.75 -9.94
CA ARG A 62 -4.45 4.56 -9.54
C ARG A 62 -3.33 4.93 -8.57
N THR A 63 -3.66 4.99 -7.28
CA THR A 63 -2.66 5.15 -6.21
C THR A 63 -2.22 3.77 -5.72
N HIS A 64 -1.37 3.10 -6.49
CA HIS A 64 -0.82 1.80 -6.09
C HIS A 64 0.48 2.00 -5.29
N ASP A 65 0.77 1.06 -4.39
CA ASP A 65 2.04 1.04 -3.67
C ASP A 65 3.20 0.73 -4.62
N CYS A 66 4.13 1.68 -4.72
CA CYS A 66 5.30 1.53 -5.57
C CYS A 66 6.42 0.80 -4.83
N HIS A 67 6.61 -0.48 -5.14
CA HIS A 67 7.80 -1.24 -4.72
C HIS A 67 9.06 -0.88 -5.53
N CYS A 68 9.42 0.40 -5.63
CA CYS A 68 10.64 0.83 -6.36
C CYS A 68 11.94 0.41 -5.65
N PHE A 69 11.88 0.01 -4.37
CA PHE A 69 13.05 -0.43 -3.58
C PHE A 69 12.83 -1.76 -2.84
N GLY A 70 11.94 -2.63 -3.36
CA GLY A 70 11.56 -3.87 -2.66
C GLY A 70 10.75 -3.60 -1.37
N GLN A 71 10.83 -4.53 -0.40
CA GLN A 71 10.07 -4.49 0.87
C GLN A 71 10.49 -3.38 1.85
N LEU A 72 11.51 -2.58 1.54
CA LEU A 72 12.13 -1.64 2.49
C LEU A 72 11.46 -0.27 2.57
N HIS A 73 10.65 0.13 1.58
CA HIS A 73 9.80 1.31 1.65
C HIS A 73 8.70 1.24 0.56
N SER A 74 7.46 1.08 1.00
CA SER A 74 6.26 1.28 0.19
C SER A 74 5.60 2.58 0.68
N ALA A 75 5.58 3.60 -0.17
CA ALA A 75 4.77 4.79 0.07
C ALA A 75 3.84 4.96 -1.15
N PRO A 76 2.57 5.33 -0.93
CA PRO A 76 1.63 5.51 -2.01
C PRO A 76 2.14 6.59 -2.97
N LEU A 77 1.97 6.35 -4.27
CA LEU A 77 2.24 7.35 -5.32
C LEU A 77 1.44 8.62 -5.02
N GLY A 78 2.13 9.74 -4.78
CA GLY A 78 1.50 11.00 -4.39
C GLY A 78 2.13 12.21 -5.06
N TRP A 79 1.48 13.38 -4.91
CA TRP A 79 1.95 14.66 -5.45
C TRP A 79 3.36 15.05 -4.98
N SER A 80 3.75 14.63 -3.78
CA SER A 80 5.11 14.80 -3.27
C SER A 80 6.16 14.10 -4.13
N THR A 81 5.84 12.91 -4.68
CA THR A 81 6.74 12.19 -5.60
C THR A 81 6.93 12.95 -6.90
N LEU A 82 5.85 13.54 -7.45
CA LEU A 82 5.92 14.34 -8.67
C LEU A 82 6.73 15.61 -8.44
N LEU A 83 6.50 16.33 -7.33
CA LEU A 83 7.23 17.54 -6.96
C LEU A 83 8.74 17.28 -6.79
N ARG A 84 9.10 16.17 -6.13
CA ARG A 84 10.50 15.76 -5.96
C ARG A 84 11.18 15.48 -7.31
N ASN A 85 10.51 14.76 -8.20
CA ASN A 85 11.05 14.48 -9.54
C ASN A 85 11.17 15.75 -10.39
N PHE A 86 10.22 16.69 -10.27
CA PHE A 86 10.29 17.99 -10.92
C PHE A 86 11.50 18.80 -10.44
N ALA A 87 11.77 18.81 -9.12
CA ALA A 87 12.94 19.46 -8.56
C ALA A 87 14.26 18.86 -9.10
N PHE A 88 14.36 17.53 -9.19
CA PHE A 88 15.52 16.87 -9.80
C PHE A 88 15.64 17.14 -11.30
N ALA A 89 14.52 17.20 -12.02
CA ALA A 89 14.52 17.54 -13.44
C ALA A 89 14.98 18.99 -13.67
N LEU A 90 14.55 19.93 -12.82
CA LEU A 90 15.01 21.31 -12.87
C LEU A 90 16.52 21.40 -12.59
N ALA A 91 17.02 20.68 -11.60
CA ALA A 91 18.46 20.61 -11.32
C ALA A 91 19.24 20.04 -12.51
N ALA A 92 18.77 18.94 -13.12
CA ALA A 92 19.39 18.36 -14.30
C ALA A 92 19.35 19.31 -15.52
N ALA A 93 18.27 20.09 -15.69
CA ALA A 93 18.15 21.11 -16.73
C ALA A 93 19.15 22.25 -16.54
N VAL A 94 19.36 22.71 -15.30
CA VAL A 94 20.38 23.72 -14.98
C VAL A 94 21.78 23.18 -15.28
N VAL A 95 22.07 21.94 -14.90
CA VAL A 95 23.36 21.29 -15.20
C VAL A 95 23.57 21.16 -16.71
N LEU A 96 22.54 20.74 -17.46
CA LEU A 96 22.61 20.66 -18.92
C LEU A 96 22.82 22.04 -19.55
N TRP A 97 22.10 23.06 -19.08
CA TRP A 97 22.26 24.44 -19.55
C TRP A 97 23.70 24.92 -19.34
N GLN A 98 24.23 24.79 -18.13
CA GLN A 98 25.61 25.15 -17.81
C GLN A 98 26.62 24.40 -18.69
N ALA A 99 26.39 23.10 -18.90
CA ALA A 99 27.24 22.27 -19.74
C ALA A 99 27.26 22.69 -21.21
N LEU A 100 26.21 23.38 -21.68
CA LEU A 100 26.10 23.88 -23.06
C LEU A 100 26.58 25.32 -23.21
N THR A 101 26.49 26.15 -22.16
CA THR A 101 26.74 27.60 -22.25
C THR A 101 28.06 28.08 -21.64
N GLY A 102 28.72 27.28 -20.81
CA GLY A 102 29.94 27.71 -20.12
C GLY A 102 30.98 26.59 -19.98
N PRO A 103 32.21 26.92 -19.55
CA PRO A 103 33.19 25.91 -19.18
C PRO A 103 32.64 25.11 -17.99
N LEU A 104 32.52 23.79 -18.15
CA LEU A 104 32.19 22.93 -17.03
C LEU A 104 33.36 22.96 -16.06
N GLU A 105 33.25 23.67 -14.95
CA GLU A 105 34.13 23.40 -13.83
C GLU A 105 33.73 22.05 -13.24
N SER A 106 34.67 21.10 -13.28
CA SER A 106 34.48 19.84 -12.57
C SER A 106 34.26 20.16 -11.10
N ILE A 107 33.33 19.48 -10.45
CA ILE A 107 33.29 19.40 -8.98
C ILE A 107 34.48 18.61 -8.44
N LEU A 108 35.15 17.81 -9.27
CA LEU A 108 36.30 16.99 -8.89
C LEU A 108 37.45 17.76 -8.22
N PRO A 109 37.95 18.92 -8.71
CA PRO A 109 38.92 19.76 -8.00
C PRO A 109 38.40 20.25 -6.65
N ILE A 110 37.11 20.58 -6.51
CA ILE A 110 36.53 20.95 -5.20
C ILE A 110 36.66 19.81 -4.19
N PHE A 111 36.51 18.55 -4.62
CA PHE A 111 36.70 17.37 -3.77
C PHE A 111 38.18 17.02 -3.54
N LEU A 112 39.03 17.17 -4.56
CA LEU A 112 40.46 16.81 -4.48
C LEU A 112 41.28 17.87 -3.73
N GLU A 113 40.89 19.13 -3.82
CA GLU A 113 41.49 20.27 -3.10
C GLU A 113 40.81 20.53 -1.75
N ALA A 114 39.75 19.78 -1.42
CA ALA A 114 39.11 19.87 -0.11
C ALA A 114 40.14 19.51 0.99
N GLY A 115 40.36 20.47 1.88
CA GLY A 115 41.19 20.29 3.06
C GLY A 115 40.56 19.35 4.07
N THR A 116 41.36 18.92 5.04
CA THR A 116 40.98 17.95 6.07
C THR A 116 39.70 18.35 6.81
N VAL A 117 39.51 19.65 7.07
CA VAL A 117 38.34 20.19 7.78
C VAL A 117 37.06 20.02 6.94
N GLN A 118 37.11 20.26 5.63
CA GLN A 118 35.95 20.14 4.74
C GLN A 118 35.51 18.67 4.61
N TRP A 119 36.46 17.74 4.54
CA TRP A 119 36.17 16.30 4.57
C TRP A 119 35.51 15.85 5.88
N LEU A 120 36.02 16.31 7.03
CA LEU A 120 35.45 15.99 8.33
C LEU A 120 34.01 16.50 8.48
N LEU A 121 33.72 17.72 7.98
CA LEU A 121 32.36 18.28 8.00
C LEU A 121 31.40 17.50 7.08
N MET A 122 31.84 17.10 5.89
CA MET A 122 31.03 16.25 5.00
C MET A 122 30.71 14.90 5.63
N ILE A 123 31.73 14.22 6.19
CA ILE A 123 31.55 12.92 6.84
C ILE A 123 30.60 13.07 8.04
N ALA A 124 30.78 14.10 8.87
CA ALA A 124 29.90 14.36 10.00
C ALA A 124 28.45 14.64 9.56
N GLY A 125 28.24 15.38 8.47
CA GLY A 125 26.91 15.63 7.89
C GLY A 125 26.24 14.36 7.38
N ILE A 126 26.99 13.49 6.70
CA ILE A 126 26.50 12.18 6.22
C ILE A 126 26.13 11.28 7.40
N ILE A 127 27.01 11.16 8.39
CA ILE A 127 26.75 10.35 9.60
C ILE A 127 25.54 10.92 10.35
N GLY A 128 25.44 12.24 10.51
CA GLY A 128 24.29 12.90 11.11
C GLY A 128 22.98 12.60 10.39
N THR A 129 22.99 12.64 9.05
CA THR A 129 21.82 12.32 8.22
C THR A 129 21.44 10.84 8.35
N ILE A 130 22.42 9.94 8.33
CA ILE A 130 22.19 8.49 8.54
C ILE A 130 21.60 8.25 9.93
N MET A 131 22.16 8.86 10.97
CA MET A 131 21.66 8.75 12.34
C MET A 131 20.24 9.32 12.48
N MET A 132 19.94 10.45 11.85
CA MET A 132 18.60 11.05 11.85
C MET A 132 17.59 10.14 11.16
N LEU A 133 17.94 9.57 9.99
CA LEU A 133 17.09 8.60 9.29
C LEU A 133 16.90 7.31 10.10
N ALA A 134 17.95 6.81 10.75
CA ALA A 134 17.87 5.65 11.63
C ALA A 134 17.00 5.92 12.87
N ALA A 135 17.11 7.11 13.47
CA ALA A 135 16.27 7.54 14.59
C ALA A 135 14.81 7.71 14.17
N TYR A 136 14.55 8.29 13.00
CA TYR A 136 13.22 8.42 12.43
C TYR A 136 12.59 7.05 12.14
N ARG A 137 13.37 6.12 11.55
CA ARG A 137 12.95 4.73 11.34
C ARG A 137 12.66 4.02 12.65
N LYS A 138 13.52 4.17 13.65
CA LYS A 138 13.30 3.55 14.97
C LYS A 138 12.06 4.11 15.67
N ARG A 139 11.77 5.40 15.54
CA ARG A 139 10.54 6.01 16.07
C ARG A 139 9.29 5.52 15.37
N THR A 140 9.32 5.44 14.04
CA THR A 140 8.20 4.94 13.24
C THR A 140 7.96 3.45 13.46
N GLN A 141 9.02 2.64 13.59
CA GLN A 141 8.93 1.24 13.99
C GLN A 141 8.37 1.07 15.39
N ARG A 142 8.85 1.84 16.39
CA ARG A 142 8.30 1.78 17.75
C ARG A 142 6.83 2.17 17.81
N ALA A 143 6.44 3.21 17.08
CA ALA A 143 5.03 3.59 16.99
C ALA A 143 4.19 2.48 16.31
N ALA A 144 4.74 1.81 15.29
CA ALA A 144 4.09 0.68 14.65
C ALA A 144 4.03 -0.57 15.55
N GLU A 145 5.08 -0.85 16.32
CA GLU A 145 5.15 -1.94 17.30
C GLU A 145 4.20 -1.70 18.48
N GLU A 146 4.15 -0.50 19.03
CA GLU A 146 3.17 -0.13 20.07
C GLU A 146 1.73 -0.28 19.54
N THR A 147 1.49 0.06 18.28
CA THR A 147 0.19 -0.17 17.62
C THR A 147 -0.07 -1.67 17.37
N ALA A 148 0.97 -2.46 17.09
CA ALA A 148 0.88 -3.89 16.85
C ALA A 148 0.61 -4.67 18.16
N GLU A 149 1.23 -4.27 19.27
CA GLU A 149 1.01 -4.84 20.60
C GLU A 149 -0.39 -4.50 21.14
N GLN A 150 -0.98 -3.41 20.65
CA GLN A 150 -2.37 -3.02 20.87
C GLN A 150 -3.34 -3.55 19.80
N GLN A 151 -2.93 -4.48 18.93
CA GLN A 151 -3.87 -5.09 17.99
C GLN A 151 -5.06 -5.68 18.77
N PRO A 152 -6.30 -5.36 18.39
CA PRO A 152 -7.47 -5.83 19.10
C PRO A 152 -7.46 -7.35 19.11
N GLN A 153 -7.16 -7.93 20.28
CA GLN A 153 -7.37 -9.35 20.52
C GLN A 153 -8.88 -9.56 20.43
N GLY A 154 -9.28 -10.14 19.30
CA GLY A 154 -10.66 -10.49 19.02
C GLY A 154 -11.25 -11.44 20.04
N LEU A 155 -12.36 -12.05 19.65
CA LEU A 155 -12.83 -13.22 20.37
C LEU A 155 -11.81 -14.36 20.25
N PRO A 156 -11.60 -15.17 21.31
CA PRO A 156 -10.71 -16.33 21.24
C PRO A 156 -11.13 -17.29 20.11
N VAL A 157 -10.15 -17.92 19.48
CA VAL A 157 -10.42 -19.00 18.52
C VAL A 157 -11.22 -20.12 19.23
N ASP A 158 -12.14 -20.73 18.49
CA ASP A 158 -13.12 -21.73 18.92
C ASP A 158 -14.22 -21.24 19.88
N SER A 159 -14.21 -19.96 20.26
CA SER A 159 -15.36 -19.37 20.96
C SER A 159 -16.59 -19.26 20.04
N VAL A 160 -17.78 -19.21 20.64
CA VAL A 160 -19.04 -19.05 19.90
C VAL A 160 -19.08 -17.65 19.29
N ALA A 161 -19.34 -17.57 17.98
CA ALA A 161 -19.50 -16.29 17.30
C ALA A 161 -20.83 -15.64 17.74
N PRO A 162 -20.81 -14.37 18.19
CA PRO A 162 -22.03 -13.68 18.60
C PRO A 162 -23.06 -13.64 17.47
N ALA A 163 -24.28 -14.08 17.78
CA ALA A 163 -25.38 -14.04 16.84
C ALA A 163 -25.80 -12.59 16.57
N PHE A 164 -26.11 -12.30 15.31
CA PHE A 164 -26.67 -11.03 14.89
C PHE A 164 -27.75 -11.26 13.84
N GLU A 165 -28.61 -10.27 13.70
CA GLU A 165 -29.60 -10.16 12.66
C GLU A 165 -29.66 -8.68 12.23
N LEU A 166 -29.26 -8.40 10.99
CA LEU A 166 -29.05 -7.05 10.48
C LEU A 166 -29.80 -6.86 9.16
N SER A 167 -30.20 -5.62 8.89
CA SER A 167 -30.76 -5.26 7.58
C SER A 167 -29.68 -5.37 6.51
N ALA A 168 -30.02 -6.04 5.41
CA ALA A 168 -29.14 -6.14 4.26
C ALA A 168 -29.30 -4.90 3.36
N TYR A 169 -28.22 -4.50 2.70
CA TYR A 169 -28.20 -3.34 1.81
C TYR A 169 -29.11 -3.53 0.59
N ASP A 170 -29.19 -4.76 0.08
CA ASP A 170 -30.08 -5.19 -1.02
C ASP A 170 -31.53 -5.40 -0.58
N GLY A 171 -31.82 -5.23 0.72
CA GLY A 171 -33.15 -5.33 1.30
C GLY A 171 -33.39 -6.61 2.08
N GLY A 172 -34.36 -6.54 2.99
CA GLY A 172 -34.64 -7.61 3.94
C GLY A 172 -33.58 -7.69 5.06
N THR A 173 -33.51 -8.84 5.69
CA THR A 173 -32.69 -9.09 6.86
C THR A 173 -31.82 -10.33 6.64
N ARG A 174 -30.61 -10.33 7.19
CA ARG A 174 -29.72 -11.49 7.23
C ARG A 174 -29.22 -11.73 8.64
N SER A 175 -29.17 -13.00 9.03
CA SER A 175 -28.57 -13.42 10.30
C SER A 175 -27.26 -14.17 10.09
N LEU A 176 -26.43 -14.24 11.14
CA LEU A 176 -25.22 -15.06 11.13
C LEU A 176 -25.52 -16.51 10.69
N ALA A 177 -26.61 -17.09 11.22
CA ALA A 177 -27.02 -18.45 10.93
C ALA A 177 -27.31 -18.66 9.44
N GLN A 178 -27.91 -17.67 8.76
CA GLN A 178 -28.18 -17.75 7.33
C GLN A 178 -26.90 -17.67 6.50
N LEU A 179 -25.93 -16.83 6.89
CA LEU A 179 -24.66 -16.68 6.17
C LEU A 179 -23.79 -17.95 6.18
N ILE A 180 -23.87 -18.73 7.26
CA ILE A 180 -23.11 -19.99 7.43
C ILE A 180 -23.90 -21.24 7.01
N ALA A 181 -25.21 -21.12 6.72
CA ALA A 181 -26.08 -22.25 6.42
C ALA A 181 -25.65 -23.06 5.19
N HIS A 182 -24.90 -22.45 4.27
CA HIS A 182 -24.37 -23.09 3.08
C HIS A 182 -23.16 -24.01 3.33
N GLY A 183 -22.75 -24.19 4.59
CA GLY A 183 -21.66 -25.09 4.98
C GLY A 183 -20.26 -24.54 4.68
N LYS A 184 -20.16 -23.26 4.30
CA LYS A 184 -18.90 -22.59 3.97
C LYS A 184 -18.41 -21.72 5.13
N PRO A 185 -17.09 -21.57 5.32
CA PRO A 185 -16.57 -20.56 6.23
C PRO A 185 -17.04 -19.17 5.79
N LEU A 186 -17.32 -18.31 6.77
CA LEU A 186 -17.70 -16.92 6.57
C LEU A 186 -16.50 -16.03 6.92
N LEU A 187 -15.99 -15.28 5.95
CA LEU A 187 -15.11 -14.14 6.21
C LEU A 187 -15.98 -12.91 6.47
N LEU A 188 -16.06 -12.51 7.74
CA LEU A 188 -16.86 -11.37 8.18
C LEU A 188 -15.97 -10.13 8.31
N ILE A 189 -16.25 -9.08 7.53
CA ILE A 189 -15.44 -7.86 7.45
C ILE A 189 -16.21 -6.67 8.02
N PHE A 190 -15.66 -6.04 9.05
CA PHE A 190 -16.21 -4.85 9.68
C PHE A 190 -15.65 -3.58 9.03
N THR A 191 -16.54 -2.72 8.55
CA THR A 191 -16.20 -1.51 7.79
C THR A 191 -17.03 -0.31 8.23
N SER A 192 -16.69 0.87 7.73
CA SER A 192 -17.50 2.08 7.92
C SER A 192 -17.38 2.99 6.69
N PRO A 193 -18.40 3.80 6.38
CA PRO A 193 -18.40 4.62 5.17
C PRO A 193 -17.34 5.72 5.17
N SER A 194 -16.93 6.19 6.35
CA SER A 194 -15.89 7.22 6.55
C SER A 194 -14.47 6.65 6.72
N CYS A 195 -14.28 5.34 6.55
CA CYS A 195 -12.99 4.69 6.67
C CYS A 195 -12.18 4.85 5.37
N GLY A 196 -11.24 5.79 5.36
CA GLY A 196 -10.30 5.99 4.24
C GLY A 196 -9.56 4.70 3.82
N PRO A 197 -8.95 3.94 4.76
CA PRO A 197 -8.26 2.68 4.42
C PRO A 197 -9.17 1.59 3.82
N CYS A 198 -10.48 1.62 4.09
CA CYS A 198 -11.42 0.62 3.59
C CYS A 198 -11.65 0.75 2.07
N VAL A 199 -11.48 1.95 1.51
CA VAL A 199 -11.73 2.23 0.08
C VAL A 199 -10.87 1.36 -0.83
N VAL A 200 -9.61 1.13 -0.44
CA VAL A 200 -8.67 0.27 -1.20
C VAL A 200 -9.15 -1.18 -1.23
N LEU A 201 -9.76 -1.65 -0.13
CA LEU A 201 -10.18 -3.03 0.04
C LEU A 201 -11.51 -3.33 -0.69
N PHE A 202 -12.39 -2.34 -0.89
CA PHE A 202 -13.70 -2.59 -1.49
C PHE A 202 -13.65 -3.10 -2.93
N GLN A 203 -12.68 -2.64 -3.73
CA GLN A 203 -12.52 -3.17 -5.10
C GLN A 203 -12.11 -4.64 -5.08
N GLU A 204 -11.21 -5.01 -4.18
CA GLU A 204 -10.74 -6.39 -4.03
C GLU A 204 -11.83 -7.30 -3.47
N ILE A 205 -12.61 -6.82 -2.48
CA ILE A 205 -13.70 -7.59 -1.87
C ILE A 205 -14.74 -8.00 -2.92
N LYS A 206 -15.09 -7.11 -3.85
CA LYS A 206 -15.99 -7.44 -4.96
C LYS A 206 -15.45 -8.63 -5.77
N ASP A 207 -14.18 -8.57 -6.14
CA ASP A 207 -13.54 -9.64 -6.91
C ASP A 207 -13.44 -10.93 -6.09
N TRP A 208 -13.19 -10.83 -4.78
CA TRP A 208 -13.16 -11.99 -3.89
C TRP A 208 -14.53 -12.65 -3.75
N GLN A 209 -15.59 -11.86 -3.59
CA GLN A 209 -16.97 -12.33 -3.53
C GLN A 209 -17.36 -13.08 -4.80
N ALA A 210 -16.92 -12.60 -5.97
CA ALA A 210 -17.19 -13.25 -7.24
C ALA A 210 -16.32 -14.50 -7.49
N THR A 211 -15.05 -14.47 -7.10
CA THR A 211 -14.07 -15.51 -7.45
C THR A 211 -14.04 -16.68 -6.46
N HIS A 212 -14.43 -16.44 -5.21
CA HIS A 212 -14.30 -17.43 -4.13
C HIS A 212 -15.64 -17.82 -3.49
N SER A 213 -16.76 -17.46 -4.12
CA SER A 213 -18.11 -17.82 -3.67
C SER A 213 -18.29 -19.32 -3.41
N ASP A 214 -17.51 -20.14 -4.09
CA ASP A 214 -17.56 -21.60 -4.07
C ASP A 214 -16.96 -22.15 -2.78
N LYS A 215 -15.99 -21.42 -2.19
CA LYS A 215 -15.16 -21.85 -1.06
C LYS A 215 -15.48 -21.15 0.25
N LEU A 216 -15.88 -19.89 0.21
CA LEU A 216 -16.24 -19.12 1.40
C LEU A 216 -17.33 -18.09 1.11
N THR A 217 -18.12 -17.77 2.13
CA THR A 217 -19.01 -16.61 2.14
C THR A 217 -18.21 -15.39 2.59
N ILE A 218 -18.34 -14.25 1.91
CA ILE A 218 -17.70 -12.99 2.32
C ILE A 218 -18.79 -11.97 2.59
N GLY A 219 -18.99 -11.64 3.86
CA GLY A 219 -20.02 -10.70 4.32
C GLY A 219 -19.39 -9.45 4.94
N LEU A 220 -19.97 -8.28 4.64
CA LEU A 220 -19.52 -7.02 5.22
C LEU A 220 -20.56 -6.55 6.24
N ILE A 221 -20.09 -6.08 7.40
CA ILE A 221 -20.91 -5.31 8.34
C ILE A 221 -20.42 -3.88 8.29
N SER A 222 -21.27 -2.95 7.85
CA SER A 222 -20.94 -1.53 7.76
C SER A 222 -21.83 -0.69 8.67
N LYS A 223 -21.23 0.33 9.29
CA LYS A 223 -21.95 1.34 10.09
C LYS A 223 -22.82 2.24 9.20
N GLY A 224 -24.01 2.57 9.70
CA GLY A 224 -24.88 3.60 9.14
C GLY A 224 -25.96 3.06 8.21
N THR A 225 -26.57 3.95 7.45
CA THR A 225 -27.70 3.67 6.58
C THR A 225 -27.28 3.27 5.16
N ILE A 226 -28.25 2.86 4.34
CA ILE A 226 -28.08 2.65 2.89
C ILE A 226 -27.49 3.92 2.24
N LYS A 227 -27.97 5.09 2.64
CA LYS A 227 -27.52 6.38 2.10
C LYS A 227 -26.05 6.63 2.41
N ASP A 228 -25.62 6.36 3.64
CA ASP A 228 -24.24 6.57 4.07
C ASP A 228 -23.27 5.64 3.32
N ASN A 229 -23.73 4.42 3.02
CA ASN A 229 -22.93 3.39 2.35
C ASN A 229 -23.04 3.41 0.82
N PHE A 230 -23.91 4.24 0.23
CA PHE A 230 -24.19 4.23 -1.21
C PHE A 230 -22.94 4.37 -2.07
N VAL A 231 -22.09 5.35 -1.78
CA VAL A 231 -20.88 5.61 -2.56
C VAL A 231 -19.94 4.41 -2.55
N ASN A 232 -19.80 3.74 -1.40
CA ASN A 232 -18.86 2.63 -1.27
C ASN A 232 -19.44 1.32 -1.83
N VAL A 233 -20.73 1.07 -1.64
CA VAL A 233 -21.38 -0.17 -2.07
C VAL A 233 -21.72 -0.13 -3.56
N ALA A 234 -22.47 0.87 -4.01
CA ALA A 234 -22.95 0.92 -5.39
C ALA A 234 -21.81 1.15 -6.40
N ARG A 235 -20.83 2.01 -6.07
CA ARG A 235 -19.70 2.29 -6.97
C ARG A 235 -18.76 1.11 -7.15
N ASN A 236 -18.57 0.31 -6.09
CA ASN A 236 -17.67 -0.84 -6.13
C ASN A 236 -18.41 -2.16 -6.42
N GLY A 237 -19.75 -2.15 -6.43
CA GLY A 237 -20.56 -3.35 -6.69
C GLY A 237 -20.43 -4.42 -5.60
N LEU A 238 -20.33 -4.00 -4.34
CA LEU A 238 -20.20 -4.92 -3.20
C LEU A 238 -21.49 -5.73 -3.00
N GLY A 239 -21.35 -7.04 -2.82
CA GLY A 239 -22.44 -7.94 -2.41
C GLY A 239 -22.47 -8.15 -0.89
N GLU A 240 -23.53 -8.77 -0.36
CA GLU A 240 -23.63 -9.22 1.05
C GLU A 240 -23.16 -8.17 2.08
N VAL A 241 -23.69 -6.94 1.95
CA VAL A 241 -23.43 -5.83 2.88
C VAL A 241 -24.59 -5.73 3.86
N LEU A 242 -24.28 -5.85 5.14
CA LEU A 242 -25.22 -5.73 6.26
C LEU A 242 -24.97 -4.42 6.99
N LEU A 243 -26.05 -3.81 7.47
CA LEU A 243 -26.03 -2.49 8.07
C LEU A 243 -26.28 -2.59 9.58
N GLN A 244 -25.34 -2.06 10.34
CA GLN A 244 -25.50 -1.80 11.77
C GLN A 244 -25.68 -0.30 11.99
N LYS A 245 -26.46 0.11 13.00
CA LYS A 245 -26.72 1.53 13.27
C LYS A 245 -25.45 2.24 13.71
N GLU A 246 -24.72 1.64 14.63
CA GLU A 246 -23.50 2.18 15.20
C GLU A 246 -22.38 1.15 15.11
N ARG A 247 -22.06 0.48 16.22
CA ARG A 247 -20.99 -0.53 16.32
C ARG A 247 -21.45 -1.77 17.08
N GLU A 248 -22.76 -1.97 17.21
CA GLU A 248 -23.34 -2.98 18.09
C GLU A 248 -22.85 -4.40 17.80
N VAL A 249 -22.62 -4.78 16.53
CA VAL A 249 -22.05 -6.10 16.19
C VAL A 249 -20.53 -6.04 16.21
N ALA A 250 -19.93 -4.96 15.71
CA ALA A 250 -18.47 -4.80 15.74
C ALA A 250 -17.89 -4.89 17.17
N GLU A 251 -18.57 -4.32 18.16
CA GLU A 251 -18.19 -4.38 19.57
C GLU A 251 -18.29 -5.79 20.16
N GLN A 252 -19.33 -6.56 19.81
CA GLN A 252 -19.46 -7.96 20.23
C GLN A 252 -18.31 -8.83 19.72
N TYR A 253 -17.83 -8.55 18.50
CA TYR A 253 -16.69 -9.23 17.90
C TYR A 253 -15.33 -8.62 18.30
N LYS A 254 -15.33 -7.55 19.11
CA LYS A 254 -14.14 -6.74 19.47
C LYS A 254 -13.41 -6.14 18.26
N ALA A 255 -14.11 -5.95 17.15
CA ALA A 255 -13.61 -5.28 15.94
C ALA A 255 -13.64 -3.74 16.11
N LEU A 256 -12.76 -3.23 16.96
CA LEU A 256 -12.74 -1.83 17.41
C LEU A 256 -12.13 -0.84 16.40
N VAL A 257 -11.53 -1.33 15.33
CA VAL A 257 -10.99 -0.52 14.22
C VAL A 257 -11.49 -1.05 12.87
N THR A 258 -11.47 -0.22 11.83
CA THR A 258 -11.89 -0.61 10.48
C THR A 258 -10.79 -0.31 9.45
N PRO A 259 -10.56 -1.18 8.45
CA PRO A 259 -11.22 -2.46 8.27
C PRO A 259 -10.65 -3.52 9.23
N THR A 260 -11.49 -4.41 9.72
CA THR A 260 -11.06 -5.61 10.48
C THR A 260 -11.88 -6.81 10.02
N ALA A 261 -11.26 -7.99 9.90
CA ALA A 261 -11.97 -9.21 9.54
C ALA A 261 -11.73 -10.35 10.52
N VAL A 262 -12.66 -11.30 10.54
CA VAL A 262 -12.57 -12.56 11.27
C VAL A 262 -13.21 -13.68 10.44
N VAL A 263 -12.75 -14.90 10.63
CA VAL A 263 -13.36 -16.09 10.04
C VAL A 263 -14.29 -16.72 11.06
N VAL A 264 -15.52 -17.01 10.64
CA VAL A 264 -16.48 -17.86 11.36
C VAL A 264 -16.61 -19.17 10.58
N ASN A 265 -16.44 -20.30 11.25
CA ASN A 265 -16.60 -21.61 10.63
C ASN A 265 -18.10 -21.96 10.44
N PRO A 266 -18.43 -23.03 9.67
CA PRO A 266 -19.82 -23.45 9.47
C PRO A 266 -20.56 -23.85 10.76
N SER A 267 -19.85 -24.18 11.84
CA SER A 267 -20.45 -24.49 13.14
C SER A 267 -20.74 -23.27 14.01
N GLY A 268 -20.51 -22.05 13.48
CA GLY A 268 -20.79 -20.80 14.18
C GLY A 268 -19.74 -20.44 15.24
N ARG A 269 -18.50 -20.91 15.09
CA ARG A 269 -17.37 -20.59 15.98
C ARG A 269 -16.31 -19.76 15.28
N ILE A 270 -15.60 -18.96 16.07
CA ILE A 270 -14.49 -18.14 15.60
C ILE A 270 -13.33 -19.04 15.16
N ALA A 271 -12.95 -18.98 13.89
CA ALA A 271 -11.94 -19.84 13.29
C ALA A 271 -10.58 -19.15 13.08
N SER A 272 -10.49 -17.85 13.41
CA SER A 272 -9.27 -17.06 13.29
C SER A 272 -9.18 -15.97 14.36
N PRO A 273 -7.98 -15.47 14.67
CA PRO A 273 -7.82 -14.16 15.28
C PRO A 273 -8.42 -13.05 14.41
N LEU A 274 -8.64 -11.86 14.98
CA LEU A 274 -8.98 -10.67 14.19
C LEU A 274 -7.78 -10.27 13.32
N ALA A 275 -8.06 -9.96 12.07
CA ALA A 275 -7.13 -9.36 11.12
C ALA A 275 -7.49 -7.89 10.93
N ALA A 276 -6.71 -6.98 11.52
CA ALA A 276 -6.93 -5.54 11.41
C ALA A 276 -6.07 -4.94 10.28
N GLY A 277 -6.71 -4.19 9.38
CA GLY A 277 -6.06 -3.57 8.22
C GLY A 277 -6.11 -4.42 6.95
N ALA A 278 -5.91 -3.77 5.79
CA ALA A 278 -6.07 -4.41 4.48
C ALA A 278 -5.12 -5.60 4.27
N ASP A 279 -3.85 -5.47 4.66
CA ASP A 279 -2.84 -6.52 4.46
C ASP A 279 -3.12 -7.76 5.31
N GLU A 280 -3.51 -7.59 6.58
CA GLU A 280 -3.88 -8.72 7.43
C GLU A 280 -5.14 -9.42 6.93
N ILE A 281 -6.10 -8.70 6.35
CA ILE A 281 -7.30 -9.29 5.75
C ILE A 281 -6.94 -10.12 4.51
N ARG A 282 -6.01 -9.65 3.67
CA ARG A 282 -5.48 -10.43 2.53
C ARG A 282 -4.79 -11.70 2.99
N ASN A 283 -3.91 -11.58 4.01
CA ASN A 283 -3.22 -12.73 4.59
C ASN A 283 -4.20 -13.75 5.18
N LEU A 284 -5.26 -13.26 5.83
CA LEU A 284 -6.31 -14.12 6.38
C LEU A 284 -7.08 -14.85 5.27
N LEU A 285 -7.49 -14.14 4.21
CA LEU A 285 -8.13 -14.75 3.05
C LEU A 285 -7.26 -15.85 2.43
N HIS A 286 -5.97 -15.58 2.20
CA HIS A 286 -5.03 -16.57 1.68
C HIS A 286 -4.97 -17.82 2.56
N LYS A 287 -4.85 -17.67 3.88
CA LYS A 287 -4.83 -18.80 4.83
C LYS A 287 -6.11 -19.63 4.79
N VAL A 288 -7.28 -18.99 4.61
CA VAL A 288 -8.56 -19.69 4.48
C VAL A 288 -8.64 -20.47 3.18
N LEU A 289 -8.14 -19.91 2.08
CA LEU A 289 -8.16 -20.54 0.76
C LEU A 289 -7.16 -21.69 0.61
N GLU A 290 -6.05 -21.65 1.35
CA GLU A 290 -5.03 -22.69 1.35
C GLU A 290 -5.38 -23.89 2.25
N LYS A 291 -6.25 -23.71 3.25
CA LYS A 291 -6.62 -24.78 4.18
C LYS A 291 -7.55 -25.78 3.46
N PRO A 292 -7.18 -27.06 3.29
CA PRO A 292 -8.09 -28.06 2.73
C PRO A 292 -9.27 -28.27 3.68
N GLU A 293 -10.46 -28.52 3.13
CA GLU A 293 -11.63 -28.94 3.90
C GLU A 293 -11.29 -30.17 4.76
N GLY A 294 -11.32 -30.03 6.08
CA GLY A 294 -11.31 -31.18 7.00
C GLY A 294 -10.11 -31.34 7.92
N ASN A 295 -9.97 -30.46 8.90
CA ASN A 295 -9.51 -30.88 10.23
C ASN A 295 -10.49 -30.29 11.26
N VAL A 296 -11.41 -31.17 11.68
CA VAL A 296 -12.37 -31.02 12.78
C VAL A 296 -11.64 -31.08 14.11
#